data_AF-A0A9E5ZYZ4-F1
#
_entry.id   AF-A0A9E5ZYZ4-F1
#
_cell.length_a   1.000
_cell.length_b   1.000
_cell.length_c   1.000
_cell.angle_alpha   90.00
_cell.angle_beta   90.00
_cell.angle_gamma   90.00
#
_symmetry.space_group_name_H-M   'P 1'
#
loop_
_entity.id
_entity.type
_entity.pdbx_description
1 polymer ?
#
loop_
_entity_poly.entity_id
_entity_poly.type
_entity_poly.pdbx_seq_one_letter_code
_entity_poly.pdbx_strand_id
1 'polypeptide(L)'
;MRGLILSLSAVLLAACGGGDTTEPEVAEPEIVENIVEEAIPVIDPTGEACGGIAGLQCPAGYYCQQEPGQCLEIMDGAGTCQPRPEMCTRQYEPVCGCDGQTYGNACEAAAAGASVAIEGECASPDLQ
;
A
#
# COMPACT_ATOMS: atom_id res chain seq x y z
N MET A 1 17.96 -61.65 4.42
CA MET A 1 18.37 -60.38 5.07
C MET A 1 17.24 -59.37 4.90
N ARG A 2 16.36 -59.26 5.90
CA ARG A 2 15.35 -58.20 6.03
C ARG A 2 15.94 -57.15 6.97
N GLY A 3 16.39 -56.01 6.45
CA GLY A 3 16.85 -54.87 7.24
C GLY A 3 15.73 -53.83 7.27
N LEU A 4 15.18 -53.59 8.47
CA LEU A 4 14.13 -52.60 8.74
C LEU A 4 14.66 -51.18 8.51
N ILE A 5 13.88 -50.38 7.78
CA ILE A 5 14.00 -48.92 7.67
C ILE A 5 13.19 -48.32 8.83
N LEU A 6 13.83 -47.60 9.75
CA LEU A 6 13.15 -46.80 10.78
C LEU A 6 13.45 -45.31 10.49
N SER A 7 12.57 -44.69 9.70
CA SER A 7 12.52 -43.25 9.50
C SER A 7 11.74 -42.61 10.65
N LEU A 8 12.44 -42.01 11.60
CA LEU A 8 11.85 -41.25 12.70
C LEU A 8 11.64 -39.79 12.26
N SER A 9 10.54 -39.53 11.55
CA SER A 9 10.10 -38.16 11.25
C SER A 9 9.30 -37.62 12.43
N ALA A 10 9.95 -36.85 13.31
CA ALA A 10 9.27 -36.07 14.34
C ALA A 10 8.64 -34.83 13.68
N VAL A 11 7.34 -34.91 13.36
CA VAL A 11 6.54 -33.76 12.94
C VAL A 11 6.17 -32.98 14.20
N LEU A 12 6.89 -31.89 14.48
CA LEU A 12 6.44 -30.89 15.46
C LEU A 12 5.40 -29.99 14.78
N LEU A 13 4.13 -30.21 15.12
CA LEU A 13 3.04 -29.27 14.89
C LEU A 13 3.24 -28.05 15.79
N ALA A 14 3.80 -26.97 15.25
CA ALA A 14 3.69 -25.66 15.88
C ALA A 14 2.26 -25.15 15.67
N ALA A 15 1.50 -25.07 16.76
CA ALA A 15 0.17 -24.50 16.80
C ALA A 15 0.23 -22.98 16.53
N CYS A 16 -0.58 -22.49 15.59
CA CYS A 16 -0.87 -21.05 15.50
C CYS A 16 -1.77 -20.66 16.68
N GLY A 17 -1.25 -19.84 17.58
CA GLY A 17 -2.02 -19.19 18.63
C GLY A 17 -3.00 -18.19 18.02
N GLY A 18 -4.29 -18.41 18.30
CA GLY A 18 -5.37 -17.48 18.00
C GLY A 18 -5.28 -16.20 18.82
N GLY A 19 -5.84 -15.14 18.26
CA GLY A 19 -5.65 -13.76 18.67
C GLY A 19 -6.14 -13.44 20.07
N ASP A 20 -5.36 -12.58 20.73
CA ASP A 20 -5.82 -11.79 21.85
C ASP A 20 -6.23 -10.43 21.28
N THR A 21 -7.54 -10.25 21.11
CA THR A 21 -8.14 -8.94 20.82
C THR A 21 -8.14 -8.18 22.14
N THR A 22 -7.03 -7.53 22.45
CA THR A 22 -7.10 -6.38 23.33
C THR A 22 -7.60 -5.22 22.47
N GLU A 23 -8.92 -5.03 22.49
CA GLU A 23 -9.52 -3.74 22.15
C GLU A 23 -8.80 -2.68 22.99
N PRO A 24 -8.11 -1.69 22.38
CA PRO A 24 -7.70 -0.54 23.14
C PRO A 24 -8.99 0.18 23.53
N GLU A 25 -9.27 0.24 24.83
CA GLU A 25 -10.27 1.14 25.38
C GLU A 25 -9.96 2.54 24.85
N VAL A 26 -10.80 3.01 23.93
CA VAL A 26 -10.79 4.39 23.48
C VAL A 26 -11.14 5.21 24.71
N ALA A 27 -10.11 5.74 25.37
CA ALA A 27 -10.30 6.77 26.37
C ALA A 27 -11.06 7.90 25.69
N GLU A 28 -12.27 8.16 26.19
CA GLU A 28 -13.06 9.32 25.81
C GLU A 28 -12.17 10.56 26.01
N PRO A 29 -11.95 11.41 25.00
CA PRO A 29 -11.19 12.62 25.23
C PRO A 29 -12.02 13.52 26.14
N GLU A 30 -11.58 13.67 27.39
CA GLU A 30 -12.01 14.77 28.23
C GLU A 30 -11.62 16.07 27.52
N ILE A 31 -12.66 16.82 27.15
CA ILE A 31 -12.63 18.17 26.60
C ILE A 31 -11.74 19.10 27.45
N VAL A 32 -10.47 19.23 27.06
CA VAL A 32 -9.57 20.27 27.57
C VAL A 32 -9.66 21.49 26.67
N GLU A 33 -10.55 22.41 27.02
CA GLU A 33 -10.64 23.72 26.39
C GLU A 33 -9.41 24.57 26.76
N ASN A 34 -8.50 24.73 25.79
CA ASN A 34 -7.41 25.72 25.68
C ASN A 34 -6.01 25.34 26.19
N ILE A 35 -5.15 24.92 25.25
CA ILE A 35 -3.71 25.16 25.22
C ILE A 35 -3.29 25.24 23.74
N VAL A 36 -2.74 26.37 23.31
CA VAL A 36 -1.98 26.46 22.05
C VAL A 36 -0.50 26.41 22.41
N GLU A 37 0.30 25.69 21.61
CA GLU A 37 1.79 25.69 21.58
C GLU A 37 2.55 24.51 22.24
N GLU A 38 2.12 23.28 21.99
CA GLU A 38 3.05 22.19 21.60
C GLU A 38 2.43 21.61 20.32
N ALA A 39 2.83 22.11 19.16
CA ALA A 39 2.38 21.52 17.91
C ALA A 39 2.85 20.06 17.93
N ILE A 40 1.92 19.12 18.12
CA ILE A 40 2.15 17.73 17.80
C ILE A 40 2.71 17.78 16.37
N PRO A 41 3.96 17.35 16.13
CA PRO A 41 4.52 17.43 14.80
C PRO A 41 3.58 16.61 13.92
N VAL A 42 2.92 17.28 12.97
CA VAL A 42 2.25 16.58 11.89
C VAL A 42 3.38 15.88 11.18
N ILE A 43 3.55 14.59 11.45
CA ILE A 43 4.56 13.78 10.78
C ILE A 43 4.11 13.77 9.32
N ASP A 44 4.80 14.54 8.48
CA ASP A 44 4.59 14.55 7.04
C ASP A 44 5.38 13.37 6.46
N PRO A 45 4.72 12.27 6.06
CA PRO A 45 5.37 11.10 5.51
C PRO A 45 5.83 11.31 4.06
N THR A 46 5.71 12.52 3.50
CA THR A 46 6.14 12.79 2.12
C THR A 46 7.61 12.40 1.93
N GLY A 47 7.88 11.55 0.93
CA GLY A 47 9.23 11.07 0.64
C GLY A 47 9.67 9.82 1.44
N GLU A 48 8.89 9.38 2.43
CA GLU A 48 9.17 8.12 3.13
C GLU A 48 9.04 6.92 2.21
N ALA A 49 9.85 5.89 2.42
CA ALA A 49 9.84 4.69 1.58
C ALA A 49 8.55 3.88 1.77
N CYS A 50 7.98 3.42 0.66
CA CYS A 50 6.81 2.56 0.61
C CYS A 50 6.99 1.41 -0.38
N GLY A 51 6.12 0.40 -0.31
CA GLY A 51 6.18 -0.81 -1.13
C GLY A 51 7.40 -1.66 -0.78
N GLY A 52 8.03 -2.21 -1.81
CA GLY A 52 9.20 -3.07 -1.66
C GLY A 52 8.88 -4.43 -1.03
N ILE A 53 9.92 -5.22 -0.78
CA ILE A 53 9.82 -6.53 -0.10
C ILE A 53 9.30 -6.40 1.33
N ALA A 54 9.51 -5.24 1.95
CA ALA A 54 8.99 -4.91 3.27
C ALA A 54 7.48 -4.59 3.24
N GLY A 55 6.90 -4.35 2.06
CA GLY A 55 5.49 -4.03 1.88
C GLY A 55 5.07 -2.78 2.65
N LEU A 56 5.95 -1.78 2.80
CA LEU A 56 5.67 -0.59 3.61
C LEU A 56 4.47 0.18 3.04
N GLN A 57 3.49 0.49 3.88
CA GLN A 57 2.29 1.20 3.44
C GLN A 57 2.35 2.67 3.86
N CYS A 58 1.90 3.55 2.97
CA CYS A 58 1.71 4.95 3.32
C CYS A 58 0.50 5.12 4.24
N PRO A 59 0.52 6.09 5.17
CA PRO A 59 -0.63 6.38 6.02
C PRO A 59 -1.79 6.97 5.21
N ALA A 60 -2.95 7.12 5.86
CA ALA A 60 -4.15 7.69 5.25
C ALA A 60 -3.88 9.09 4.67
N GLY A 61 -4.43 9.35 3.48
CA GLY A 61 -4.21 10.59 2.73
C GLY A 61 -2.98 10.58 1.82
N TYR A 62 -2.17 9.52 1.87
CA TYR A 62 -1.00 9.33 1.01
C TYR A 62 -1.13 8.08 0.15
N TYR A 63 -0.38 8.04 -0.95
CA TYR A 63 -0.25 6.87 -1.80
C TYR A 63 1.21 6.57 -2.05
N CYS A 64 1.50 5.31 -2.40
CA CYS A 64 2.85 4.92 -2.76
C CYS A 64 3.09 5.28 -4.22
N GLN A 65 3.90 6.31 -4.47
CA GLN A 65 4.35 6.70 -5.79
C GLN A 65 5.60 5.90 -6.16
N GLN A 66 5.44 4.96 -7.07
CA GLN A 66 6.50 4.21 -7.72
C GLN A 66 6.90 4.88 -9.04
N GLU A 67 8.04 4.50 -9.62
CA GLU A 67 8.36 4.92 -10.97
C GLU A 67 7.37 4.30 -11.97
N PRO A 68 6.95 5.03 -13.03
CA PRO A 68 6.04 4.49 -14.02
C PRO A 68 6.50 3.15 -14.60
N GLY A 69 5.62 2.15 -14.62
CA GLY A 69 5.93 0.80 -15.13
C GLY A 69 6.61 -0.14 -14.15
N GLN A 70 7.08 0.36 -13.00
CA GLN A 70 7.80 -0.46 -12.02
C GLN A 70 6.95 -1.63 -11.50
N CYS A 71 5.63 -1.45 -11.37
CA CYS A 71 4.70 -2.51 -10.97
C CYS A 71 4.48 -3.61 -12.03
N LEU A 72 4.94 -3.42 -13.26
CA LEU A 72 4.92 -4.45 -14.31
C LEU A 72 6.23 -5.21 -14.41
N GLU A 73 7.34 -4.56 -14.06
CA GLU A 73 8.69 -5.12 -14.23
C GLU A 73 9.26 -5.69 -12.93
N ILE A 74 8.86 -5.15 -11.78
CA ILE A 74 9.40 -5.47 -10.46
C ILE A 74 8.26 -5.90 -9.53
N MET A 75 8.30 -7.15 -9.07
CA MET A 75 7.26 -7.70 -8.18
C MET A 75 7.19 -6.96 -6.83
N ASP A 76 8.35 -6.57 -6.30
CA ASP A 76 8.50 -5.84 -5.05
C ASP A 76 8.81 -4.36 -5.34
N GLY A 77 8.02 -3.75 -6.23
CA GLY A 77 8.19 -2.34 -6.58
C GLY A 77 8.11 -1.44 -5.34
N ALA A 78 9.09 -0.56 -5.20
CA ALA A 78 9.21 0.37 -4.07
C ALA A 78 9.10 1.80 -4.57
N GLY A 79 8.65 2.70 -3.70
CA GLY A 79 8.42 4.09 -4.05
C GLY A 79 8.56 5.01 -2.86
N THR A 80 7.99 6.20 -3.01
CA THR A 80 7.87 7.16 -1.90
C THR A 80 6.42 7.52 -1.63
N CYS A 81 6.10 7.78 -0.37
CA CYS A 81 4.79 8.29 -0.02
C CYS A 81 4.62 9.72 -0.55
N GLN A 82 3.52 9.93 -1.26
CA GLN A 82 3.12 11.23 -1.79
C GLN A 82 1.67 11.51 -1.39
N PRO A 83 1.30 12.77 -1.15
CA PRO A 83 -0.07 13.11 -0.80
C PRO A 83 -1.01 12.76 -1.94
N ARG A 84 -2.20 12.23 -1.62
CA ARG A 84 -3.27 11.99 -2.58
C ARG A 84 -3.92 13.33 -2.91
N PRO A 85 -3.96 13.74 -4.19
CA PRO A 85 -4.61 14.98 -4.57
C PRO A 85 -6.13 14.89 -4.32
N GLU A 86 -6.70 15.93 -3.70
CA GLU A 86 -8.15 16.04 -3.48
C GLU A 86 -8.88 16.61 -4.70
N MET A 87 -8.16 17.33 -5.56
CA MET A 87 -8.69 17.96 -6.76
C MET A 87 -7.78 17.70 -7.95
N CYS A 88 -8.38 17.27 -9.05
CA CYS A 88 -7.71 17.06 -10.32
C CYS A 88 -8.34 17.92 -11.42
N THR A 89 -7.52 18.28 -12.41
CA THR A 89 -8.04 18.88 -13.65
C THR A 89 -8.83 17.84 -14.42
N ARG A 90 -9.75 18.28 -15.29
CA ARG A 90 -10.51 17.38 -16.18
C ARG A 90 -9.82 17.17 -17.53
N GLN A 91 -8.50 17.35 -17.59
CA GLN A 91 -7.73 17.10 -18.80
C GLN A 91 -7.67 15.59 -19.04
N TYR A 92 -8.03 15.17 -20.25
CA TYR A 92 -8.01 13.77 -20.61
C TYR A 92 -6.66 13.38 -21.21
N GLU A 93 -5.83 12.75 -20.38
CA GLU A 93 -4.50 12.23 -20.68
C GLU A 93 -4.39 10.86 -19.99
N PRO A 94 -5.07 9.84 -20.54
CA PRO A 94 -5.36 8.62 -19.79
C PRO A 94 -4.10 7.87 -19.40
N VAL A 95 -4.18 7.18 -18.27
CA VAL A 95 -3.13 6.30 -17.75
C VAL A 95 -3.74 4.99 -17.25
N CYS A 96 -2.97 3.91 -17.33
CA CYS A 96 -3.30 2.65 -16.70
C CYS A 96 -2.61 2.60 -15.34
N GLY A 97 -3.37 2.42 -14.26
CA GLY A 97 -2.82 2.26 -12.92
C GLY A 97 -2.22 0.87 -12.71
N CYS A 98 -1.34 0.74 -11.71
CA CYS A 98 -0.81 -0.54 -11.24
C CYS A 98 -1.89 -1.49 -10.68
N ASP A 99 -3.09 -0.98 -10.43
CA ASP A 99 -4.29 -1.73 -10.07
C ASP A 99 -5.09 -2.24 -11.29
N GLY A 100 -4.60 -1.99 -12.51
CA GLY A 100 -5.24 -2.39 -13.76
C GLY A 100 -6.45 -1.56 -14.16
N GLN A 101 -6.66 -0.39 -13.54
CA GLN A 101 -7.75 0.52 -13.88
C GLN A 101 -7.26 1.67 -14.77
N THR A 102 -8.07 2.04 -15.76
CA THR A 102 -7.84 3.25 -16.56
C THR A 102 -8.34 4.46 -15.78
N TYR A 103 -7.49 5.48 -15.66
CA TYR A 103 -7.81 6.78 -15.09
C TYR A 103 -7.77 7.86 -16.17
N GLY A 104 -8.57 8.92 -16.03
CA GLY A 104 -8.65 10.00 -17.02
C GLY A 104 -7.35 10.81 -17.13
N ASN A 105 -6.56 10.84 -16.05
CA ASN A 105 -5.19 11.34 -16.01
C ASN A 105 -4.42 10.82 -14.78
N ALA A 106 -3.12 11.11 -14.72
CA ALA A 106 -2.24 10.71 -13.62
C ALA A 106 -2.65 11.28 -12.25
N CYS A 107 -3.27 12.47 -12.21
CA CYS A 107 -3.77 13.03 -10.96
C CYS A 107 -4.92 12.18 -10.42
N GLU A 108 -5.87 11.79 -11.26
CA GLU A 108 -6.99 10.93 -10.85
C GLU A 108 -6.50 9.55 -10.38
N ALA A 109 -5.48 8.98 -11.02
CA ALA A 109 -4.83 7.75 -10.55
C ALA A 109 -4.22 7.93 -9.14
N ALA A 110 -3.45 9.00 -8.94
CA ALA A 110 -2.88 9.33 -7.63
C ALA A 110 -3.97 9.59 -6.57
N ALA A 111 -5.05 10.27 -6.94
CA ALA A 111 -6.21 10.52 -6.07
C ALA A 111 -6.86 9.20 -5.63
N ALA A 112 -6.91 8.19 -6.50
CA ALA A 112 -7.36 6.85 -6.18
C ALA A 112 -6.33 6.00 -5.41
N GLY A 113 -5.09 6.47 -5.31
CA GLY A 113 -3.99 5.78 -4.63
C GLY A 113 -3.19 4.83 -5.52
N ALA A 114 -3.35 4.92 -6.84
CA ALA A 114 -2.66 4.08 -7.81
C ALA A 114 -1.42 4.79 -8.39
N SER A 115 -0.29 4.08 -8.40
CA SER A 115 0.85 4.45 -9.27
C SER A 115 0.53 4.17 -10.73
N VAL A 116 1.18 4.91 -11.64
CA VAL A 116 1.03 4.70 -13.08
C VAL A 116 1.82 3.47 -13.52
N ALA A 117 1.15 2.52 -14.19
CA ALA A 117 1.79 1.41 -14.86
C ALA A 117 2.26 1.81 -16.27
N ILE A 118 1.36 2.35 -17.09
CA ILE A 118 1.66 2.81 -18.45
C ILE A 118 0.90 4.09 -18.77
N GLU A 119 1.45 4.89 -19.69
CA GLU A 119 0.70 5.94 -20.36
C GLU A 119 -0.34 5.34 -21.30
N GLY A 120 -1.49 6.00 -21.43
CA GLY A 120 -2.64 5.49 -22.17
C GLY A 120 -3.57 4.65 -21.31
N GLU A 121 -4.72 4.27 -21.87
CA GLU A 121 -5.68 3.40 -21.19
C GLU A 121 -5.09 2.00 -20.96
N CYS A 122 -5.58 1.28 -19.96
CA CYS A 122 -5.27 -0.13 -19.82
C CYS A 122 -5.71 -0.89 -21.08
N ALA A 123 -4.90 -1.86 -21.51
CA ALA A 123 -5.28 -2.71 -22.62
C ALA A 123 -6.61 -3.41 -22.32
N SER A 124 -7.63 -3.15 -23.14
CA SER A 124 -8.82 -3.98 -23.16
C SER A 124 -8.43 -5.37 -23.66
N PRO A 125 -8.89 -6.48 -23.05
CA PRO A 125 -8.60 -7.84 -23.51
C PRO A 125 -8.91 -8.11 -24.99
N ASP A 126 -9.69 -7.23 -25.63
CA ASP A 126 -10.25 -7.41 -26.97
C ASP A 126 -9.49 -6.69 -28.10
N LEU A 127 -8.31 -6.10 -27.84
CA LEU A 127 -7.43 -5.56 -28.89
C LEU A 127 -6.17 -6.42 -29.03
N GLN A 128 -6.29 -7.53 -29.75
CA GLN A 128 -5.21 -8.32 -30.34
C GLN A 128 -5.42 -8.46 -31.84
#